data_AF-A0A1A0QIE4-F1
#
_entry.id   AF-A0A1A0QIE4-F1
#
_cell.length_a   1.000
_cell.length_b   1.000
_cell.length_c   1.000
_cell.angle_alpha   90.00
_cell.angle_beta   90.00
_cell.angle_gamma   90.00
#
_symmetry.space_group_name_H-M   'P 1'
#
loop_
_entity.id
_entity.type
_entity.pdbx_description
1 polymer ?
#
loop_
_entity_poly.entity_id
_entity_poly.type
_entity_poly.pdbx_seq_one_letter_code
_entity_poly.pdbx_strand_id
1 'polypeptide(L)'
;MNKHIPRRIVTAAVITGAPAMMLAVLARADQYDFVAQIDSRGVYYASISDVIDDGKMACRMLRGGASVPAALNYVAGDGFAEYEAVVIVVAAAQNMCPDVMPTLAAYANADSGPVARA
;
A
#
# COMPACT_ATOMS: atom_id res chain seq x y z
N MET A 1 -13.90 40.92 60.93
CA MET A 1 -12.55 41.12 61.51
C MET A 1 -12.06 39.74 61.94
N ASN A 2 -10.98 39.13 61.46
CA ASN A 2 -9.77 39.65 60.83
C ASN A 2 -9.14 38.66 59.84
N LYS A 3 -8.42 39.28 58.92
CA LYS A 3 -7.70 38.85 57.73
C LYS A 3 -6.34 38.25 58.10
N HIS A 4 -5.95 37.08 57.58
CA HIS A 4 -4.54 36.74 57.34
C HIS A 4 -4.38 35.78 56.16
N ILE A 5 -3.96 36.34 55.03
CA ILE A 5 -3.31 35.64 53.92
C ILE A 5 -1.85 35.40 54.34
N PRO A 6 -1.29 34.22 54.05
CA PRO A 6 0.05 34.19 53.50
C PRO A 6 0.16 33.36 52.22
N ARG A 7 0.47 34.11 51.16
CA ARG A 7 1.16 33.75 49.92
C ARG A 7 2.16 32.60 50.11
N ARG A 8 1.90 31.45 49.45
CA ARG A 8 2.94 30.49 49.05
C ARG A 8 2.78 30.13 47.58
N ILE A 9 3.72 30.65 46.81
CA ILE A 9 4.06 30.32 45.42
C ILE A 9 4.55 28.87 45.40
N VAL A 10 3.93 27.96 44.63
CA VAL A 10 4.56 26.68 44.26
C VAL A 10 4.06 26.23 42.87
N THR A 11 4.95 26.42 41.89
CA THR A 11 5.14 25.72 40.60
C THR A 11 3.97 25.48 39.65
N ALA A 12 4.01 26.20 38.53
CA ALA A 12 3.44 25.78 37.25
C ALA A 12 4.08 24.45 36.83
N ALA A 13 3.30 23.37 36.87
CA ALA A 13 3.65 22.14 36.19
C ALA A 13 3.48 22.37 34.68
N VAL A 14 4.58 22.75 34.01
CA VAL A 14 4.67 22.63 32.56
C VAL A 14 4.66 21.14 32.28
N ILE A 15 3.49 20.60 31.97
CA ILE A 15 3.38 19.28 31.35
C ILE A 15 3.90 19.49 29.94
N THR A 16 5.22 19.34 29.76
CA THR A 16 5.79 19.08 28.43
C THR A 16 5.33 17.68 28.03
N GLY A 17 4.06 17.58 27.61
CA GLY A 17 3.61 16.43 26.85
C GLY A 17 4.43 16.43 25.58
N ALA A 18 5.50 15.62 25.55
CA ALA A 18 6.14 15.25 24.31
C ALA A 18 5.02 14.80 23.38
N PRO A 19 4.78 15.44 22.23
CA PRO A 19 3.85 14.89 21.27
C PRO A 19 4.38 13.48 20.99
N ALA A 20 3.56 12.48 21.31
CA ALA A 20 3.83 11.10 21.00
C ALA A 20 4.39 11.08 19.59
N MET A 21 5.60 10.56 19.43
CA MET A 21 6.14 10.25 18.12
C MET A 21 5.03 9.50 17.41
N MET A 22 4.36 10.16 16.46
CA MET A 22 3.47 9.50 15.56
C MET A 22 4.36 8.45 14.92
N LEU A 23 4.18 7.20 15.33
CA LEU A 23 4.63 6.05 14.57
C LEU A 23 3.84 6.10 13.26
N ALA A 24 4.19 7.05 12.39
CA ALA A 24 3.99 6.97 10.97
C ALA A 24 4.97 5.91 10.44
N VAL A 25 4.88 4.72 11.03
CA VAL A 25 5.14 3.46 10.38
C VAL A 25 3.86 3.20 9.55
N LEU A 26 3.57 4.00 8.53
CA LEU A 26 3.84 3.54 7.17
C LEU A 26 5.35 3.29 6.96
N ALA A 27 5.95 2.29 7.63
CA ALA A 27 7.39 2.06 7.48
C ALA A 27 7.72 1.51 6.10
N ARG A 28 6.80 0.77 5.49
CA ARG A 28 6.72 0.44 4.07
C ARG A 28 5.26 0.01 3.86
N ALA A 29 4.52 0.59 2.93
CA ALA A 29 3.60 -0.28 2.20
C ALA A 29 4.56 -1.27 1.51
N ASP A 30 4.48 -2.55 1.87
CA ASP A 30 5.62 -3.44 2.09
C ASP A 30 6.36 -3.78 0.79
N GLN A 31 7.16 -2.82 0.31
CA GLN A 31 7.95 -2.96 -0.92
C GLN A 31 8.94 -4.12 -0.82
N TYR A 32 9.35 -4.49 0.40
CA TYR A 32 10.24 -5.62 0.61
C TYR A 32 9.48 -6.93 0.44
N ASP A 33 8.31 -7.09 1.07
CA ASP A 33 7.44 -8.25 0.92
C ASP A 33 6.87 -8.35 -0.50
N PHE A 34 6.61 -7.23 -1.16
CA PHE A 34 6.27 -7.15 -2.58
C PHE A 34 7.37 -7.78 -3.44
N VAL A 35 8.61 -7.33 -3.29
CA VAL A 35 9.76 -7.86 -4.05
C VAL A 35 10.00 -9.33 -3.68
N ALA A 36 9.99 -9.67 -2.39
CA ALA A 36 10.18 -11.04 -1.92
C ALA A 36 9.10 -11.99 -2.47
N GLN A 37 7.85 -11.52 -2.58
CA GLN A 37 6.77 -12.31 -3.16
C GLN A 37 6.98 -12.52 -4.66
N ILE A 38 7.37 -11.49 -5.41
CA ILE A 38 7.69 -11.57 -6.84
C ILE A 38 8.86 -12.53 -7.09
N ASP A 39 9.94 -12.41 -6.30
CA ASP A 39 11.11 -13.29 -6.36
C ASP A 39 10.73 -14.75 -6.07
N SER A 40 9.89 -14.99 -5.07
CA SER A 40 9.42 -16.34 -4.72
C SER A 40 8.61 -17.00 -5.84
N ARG A 41 8.06 -16.21 -6.77
CA ARG A 41 7.29 -16.65 -7.95
C ARG A 41 8.14 -16.77 -9.21
N GLY A 42 9.43 -16.43 -9.14
CA GLY A 42 10.37 -16.56 -10.26
C GLY A 42 10.22 -15.52 -11.37
N VAL A 43 9.59 -14.38 -11.07
CA VAL A 43 9.44 -13.27 -12.03
C VAL A 43 10.78 -12.55 -12.17
N TYR A 44 11.27 -12.40 -13.39
CA TYR A 44 12.50 -11.66 -13.65
C TYR A 44 12.23 -10.17 -13.82
N TYR A 45 13.00 -9.31 -13.15
CA TYR A 45 13.00 -7.87 -13.37
C TYR A 45 14.45 -7.37 -13.46
N ALA A 46 14.68 -6.36 -14.32
CA ALA A 46 16.02 -5.82 -14.53
C ALA A 46 16.55 -5.04 -13.32
N SER A 47 15.64 -4.44 -12.55
CA SER A 47 15.94 -3.57 -11.42
C SER A 47 14.82 -3.65 -10.38
N ILE A 48 15.21 -3.76 -9.10
CA ILE A 48 14.26 -3.76 -7.98
C ILE A 48 13.45 -2.44 -7.96
N SER A 49 14.08 -1.32 -8.29
CA SER A 49 13.41 -0.02 -8.30
C SER A 49 12.31 0.04 -9.37
N ASP A 50 12.57 -0.56 -10.53
CA ASP A 50 11.68 -0.47 -11.69
C ASP A 50 10.40 -1.27 -11.42
N VAL A 51 10.55 -2.52 -10.94
CA VAL A 51 9.39 -3.36 -10.59
C VAL A 51 8.58 -2.78 -9.42
N ILE A 52 9.25 -2.10 -8.49
CA ILE A 52 8.58 -1.35 -7.41
C ILE A 52 7.75 -0.20 -7.99
N ASP A 53 8.29 0.54 -8.95
CA ASP A 53 7.60 1.68 -9.54
C ASP A 53 6.42 1.24 -10.42
N ASP A 54 6.52 0.08 -11.09
CA ASP A 54 5.40 -0.54 -11.77
C ASP A 54 4.30 -0.98 -10.82
N GLY A 55 4.65 -1.66 -9.72
CA GLY A 55 3.67 -2.04 -8.72
C GLY A 55 2.98 -0.82 -8.09
N LYS A 56 3.72 0.26 -7.83
CA LYS A 56 3.13 1.53 -7.38
C LYS A 56 2.23 2.15 -8.44
N MET A 57 2.60 2.08 -9.72
CA MET A 57 1.77 2.60 -10.80
C MET A 57 0.48 1.80 -10.95
N ALA A 58 0.55 0.47 -10.92
CA ALA A 58 -0.63 -0.40 -10.89
C ALA A 58 -1.56 -0.05 -9.72
N CYS A 59 -1.02 0.15 -8.52
CA CYS A 59 -1.77 0.63 -7.37
C CYS A 59 -2.45 1.99 -7.63
N ARG A 60 -1.73 2.96 -8.23
CA ARG A 60 -2.31 4.28 -8.57
C ARG A 60 -3.43 4.16 -9.59
N MET A 61 -3.26 3.32 -10.62
CA MET A 61 -4.28 3.08 -11.63
C MET A 61 -5.55 2.48 -11.02
N LEU A 62 -5.41 1.44 -10.20
CA LEU A 62 -6.54 0.77 -9.56
C LEU A 62 -7.27 1.68 -8.57
N ARG A 63 -6.54 2.46 -7.76
CA ARG A 63 -7.14 3.50 -6.90
C ARG A 63 -7.83 4.60 -7.68
N GLY A 64 -7.31 4.91 -8.87
CA GLY A 64 -7.88 5.87 -9.82
C GLY A 64 -9.12 5.35 -10.55
N GLY A 65 -9.56 4.10 -10.29
CA GLY A 65 -10.72 3.50 -10.94
C GLY A 65 -10.45 2.87 -12.29
N ALA A 66 -9.17 2.67 -12.67
CA ALA A 66 -8.84 1.89 -13.86
C ALA A 66 -9.30 0.43 -13.69
N SER A 67 -9.61 -0.23 -14.80
CA SER A 67 -9.95 -1.66 -14.79
C SER A 67 -8.72 -2.52 -14.50
N VAL A 68 -8.93 -3.72 -13.95
CA VAL A 68 -7.85 -4.68 -13.69
C VAL A 68 -7.07 -5.03 -14.97
N PRO A 69 -7.73 -5.29 -16.12
CA PRO A 69 -7.02 -5.50 -17.39
C PRO A 69 -6.14 -4.30 -17.80
N ALA A 70 -6.55 -3.06 -17.50
CA ALA A 70 -5.73 -1.90 -17.81
C ALA A 70 -4.43 -1.85 -16.99
N ALA A 71 -4.50 -2.21 -15.70
CA ALA A 71 -3.31 -2.32 -14.85
C ALA A 71 -2.40 -3.48 -15.28
N LEU A 72 -2.97 -4.63 -15.66
CA LEU A 72 -2.22 -5.77 -16.18
C LEU A 72 -1.51 -5.43 -17.51
N ASN A 73 -2.22 -4.77 -18.43
CA ASN A 73 -1.65 -4.35 -19.71
C ASN A 73 -0.55 -3.29 -19.55
N TYR A 74 -0.65 -2.43 -18.54
CA TYR A 74 0.44 -1.50 -18.20
C TYR A 74 1.70 -2.26 -17.81
N VAL A 75 1.59 -3.22 -16.87
CA VAL A 75 2.76 -4.01 -16.43
C VAL A 75 3.29 -4.89 -17.57
N ALA A 76 2.42 -5.55 -18.34
CA ALA A 76 2.85 -6.33 -19.50
C ALA A 76 3.55 -5.45 -20.57
N GLY A 77 3.16 -4.18 -20.68
CA GLY A 77 3.81 -3.19 -21.54
C GLY A 77 5.26 -2.88 -21.17
N ASP A 78 5.68 -3.16 -19.93
CA ASP A 78 7.06 -3.01 -19.45
C ASP A 78 7.95 -4.23 -19.79
N GLY A 79 7.40 -5.23 -20.48
CA GLY A 79 8.14 -6.40 -20.97
C GLY A 79 7.94 -7.67 -20.14
N PHE A 80 7.07 -7.62 -19.13
CA PHE A 80 6.66 -8.79 -18.36
C PHE A 80 5.70 -9.68 -19.16
N ALA A 81 5.82 -11.00 -19.02
CA ALA A 81 4.83 -11.93 -19.55
C ALA A 81 3.46 -11.74 -18.85
N GLU A 82 2.37 -12.18 -19.49
CA GLU A 82 1.02 -12.02 -18.94
C GLU A 82 0.88 -12.58 -17.51
N TYR A 83 1.45 -13.75 -17.26
CA TYR A 83 1.48 -14.36 -15.92
C TYR A 83 2.28 -13.51 -14.93
N GLU A 84 3.43 -12.97 -15.33
CA GLU A 84 4.29 -12.14 -14.48
C GLU A 84 3.60 -10.81 -14.14
N ALA A 85 2.88 -10.22 -15.10
CA ALA A 85 2.07 -9.03 -14.86
C ALA A 85 0.97 -9.29 -13.81
N VAL A 86 0.31 -10.44 -13.85
CA VAL A 86 -0.65 -10.84 -12.81
C VAL A 86 0.03 -10.97 -11.45
N VAL A 87 1.20 -11.62 -11.39
CA VAL A 87 1.96 -11.76 -10.13
C VAL A 87 2.31 -10.38 -9.56
N ILE A 88 2.82 -9.46 -10.39
CA ILE A 88 3.19 -8.11 -9.97
C ILE A 88 1.98 -7.32 -9.48
N VAL A 89 0.87 -7.30 -10.23
CA VAL A 89 -0.33 -6.53 -9.85
C VAL A 89 -0.97 -7.08 -8.57
N VAL A 90 -1.05 -8.41 -8.43
CA VAL A 90 -1.59 -9.03 -7.20
C VAL A 90 -0.67 -8.77 -6.01
N ALA A 91 0.65 -8.89 -6.20
CA ALA A 91 1.62 -8.61 -5.15
C ALA A 91 1.60 -7.16 -4.70
N ALA A 92 1.45 -6.23 -5.64
CA ALA A 92 1.30 -4.81 -5.36
C ALA A 92 0.02 -4.55 -4.55
N ALA A 93 -1.09 -5.16 -4.94
CA ALA A 93 -2.34 -5.04 -4.19
C ALA A 93 -2.25 -5.61 -2.77
N GLN A 94 -1.56 -6.74 -2.57
CA GLN A 94 -1.43 -7.35 -1.24
C GLN A 94 -0.53 -6.53 -0.31
N ASN A 95 0.59 -6.01 -0.82
CA ASN A 95 1.64 -5.45 0.03
C ASN A 95 1.66 -3.92 0.01
N MET A 96 1.34 -3.29 -1.13
CA MET A 96 1.43 -1.83 -1.32
C MET A 96 0.08 -1.10 -1.35
N CYS A 97 -0.99 -1.76 -1.80
CA CYS A 97 -2.33 -1.17 -1.88
C CYS A 97 -3.47 -2.13 -1.49
N PRO A 98 -3.53 -2.60 -0.23
CA PRO A 98 -4.56 -3.55 0.21
C PRO A 98 -5.99 -3.04 0.04
N ASP A 99 -6.17 -1.72 -0.07
CA ASP A 99 -7.46 -1.08 -0.35
C ASP A 99 -8.04 -1.45 -1.73
N VAL A 100 -7.22 -1.84 -2.71
CA VAL A 100 -7.72 -2.26 -4.04
C VAL A 100 -7.97 -3.77 -4.14
N MET A 101 -7.75 -4.53 -3.07
CA MET A 101 -8.00 -5.98 -3.06
C MET A 101 -9.46 -6.36 -3.37
N PRO A 102 -10.49 -5.64 -2.91
CA PRO A 102 -11.87 -5.90 -3.32
C PRO A 102 -12.08 -5.76 -4.83
N THR A 103 -11.36 -4.85 -5.50
CA THR A 103 -11.43 -4.67 -6.95
C THR A 103 -10.85 -5.88 -7.68
N LEU A 104 -9.70 -6.39 -7.25
CA LEU A 104 -9.12 -7.62 -7.81
C LEU A 104 -10.01 -8.84 -7.55
N ALA A 105 -10.60 -8.95 -6.36
CA ALA A 105 -11.51 -10.03 -6.04
C ALA A 105 -12.79 -9.97 -6.90
N ALA A 106 -13.39 -8.80 -7.08
CA ALA A 106 -14.56 -8.63 -7.93
C ALA A 106 -14.26 -9.02 -9.39
N TYR A 107 -13.10 -8.63 -9.91
CA TYR A 107 -12.64 -9.02 -11.24
C TYR A 107 -12.48 -10.54 -11.36
N ALA A 108 -11.76 -11.19 -10.43
CA ALA A 108 -11.56 -12.63 -10.47
C ALA A 108 -12.88 -13.42 -10.39
N ASN A 109 -13.84 -12.94 -9.61
CA ASN A 109 -15.15 -13.57 -9.49
C ASN A 109 -16.04 -13.33 -10.74
N ALA A 110 -15.88 -12.20 -11.43
CA ALA A 110 -16.57 -11.93 -12.70
C ALA A 110 -16.10 -12.88 -13.81
N ASP A 111 -14.79 -13.13 -13.88
CA ASP A 111 -14.19 -14.08 -14.83
C ASP A 111 -14.54 -15.56 -14.50
N SER A 112 -14.84 -15.84 -13.23
CA SER A 112 -15.24 -17.18 -12.74
C SER A 112 -16.72 -17.49 -12.92
N GLY A 113 -17.54 -16.52 -13.37
CA GLY A 113 -18.96 -16.72 -13.63
C GLY A 113 -19.23 -17.63 -14.85
N PRO A 114 -20.44 -18.18 -15.02
CA PRO A 114 -20.74 -19.16 -16.07
C PRO A 114 -20.51 -18.71 -17.53
N VAL A 115 -20.22 -17.43 -17.80
CA VAL A 115 -19.97 -16.91 -19.16
C VAL A 115 -19.10 -15.66 -19.08
N ALA A 116 -17.81 -15.77 -19.43
CA ALA A 116 -16.99 -14.63 -19.86
C ALA A 116 -15.78 -15.10 -20.68
N ARG A 117 -16.06 -15.72 -21.83
CA ARG A 117 -15.15 -15.70 -22.99
C ARG A 117 -15.94 -15.03 -24.12
N ALA A 118 -15.50 -13.84 -24.52
CA ALA A 118 -15.87 -13.19 -25.77
C ALA A 118 -14.57 -12.79 -26.47
#